data_AF-A0A843HS54-F1
#
_entry.id   AF-A0A843HS54-F1
#
_cell.length_a   1.000
_cell.length_b   1.000
_cell.length_c   1.000
_cell.angle_alpha   90.00
_cell.angle_beta   90.00
_cell.angle_gamma   90.00
#
_symmetry.space_group_name_H-M   'P 1'
#
loop_
_entity.id
_entity.type
_entity.pdbx_description
1 polymer ?
#
loop_
_entity_poly.entity_id
_entity_poly.type
_entity_poly.pdbx_seq_one_letter_code
_entity_poly.pdbx_strand_id
1 'polypeptide(L)'
;MLSKFNSQKSVDWGVNTEGYVFKKASDLKLETKYSVKGLYISADNGFGEGAVIITDGFMVNCPQRMVEKFKQIMGDPEAVESIKAGKETFHVETYYNKRQKKDLFDIVFD
;
A
#
# COMPACT_ATOMS: atom_id res chain seq x y z
N MET A 1 -30.62 -3.59 4.25
CA MET A 1 -29.89 -3.13 3.05
C MET A 1 -28.40 -3.00 3.42
N LEU A 2 -27.72 -4.12 3.70
CA LEU A 2 -26.39 -4.15 4.34
C LEU A 2 -25.37 -5.05 3.61
N SER A 3 -25.61 -5.36 2.33
CA SER A 3 -24.76 -6.30 1.55
C SER A 3 -23.95 -5.63 0.43
N LYS A 4 -23.93 -4.29 0.35
CA LYS A 4 -23.26 -3.57 -0.75
C LYS A 4 -21.85 -3.04 -0.44
N PHE A 5 -21.36 -3.21 0.78
CA PHE A 5 -20.01 -2.72 1.16
C PHE A 5 -18.97 -3.83 1.32
N ASN A 6 -19.35 -5.10 1.18
CA ASN A 6 -18.42 -6.24 1.32
C ASN A 6 -17.99 -6.85 -0.02
N SER A 7 -18.20 -6.13 -1.14
CA SER A 7 -17.95 -6.62 -2.50
C SER A 7 -16.57 -6.27 -3.04
N GLN A 8 -15.68 -5.70 -2.23
CA GLN A 8 -14.32 -5.51 -2.68
C GLN A 8 -13.62 -6.87 -2.58
N LYS A 9 -13.62 -7.59 -3.71
CA LYS A 9 -12.90 -8.86 -3.84
C LYS A 9 -11.50 -8.66 -3.27
N SER A 10 -11.20 -9.37 -2.20
CA SER A 10 -9.82 -9.51 -1.75
C SER A 10 -9.04 -10.16 -2.89
N VAL A 11 -8.03 -9.46 -3.39
CA VAL A 11 -7.12 -10.01 -4.39
C VAL A 11 -6.23 -11.01 -3.66
N ASP A 12 -6.27 -12.28 -4.08
CA ASP A 12 -5.26 -13.24 -3.67
C ASP A 12 -3.97 -12.95 -4.45
N TRP A 13 -2.95 -12.51 -3.73
CA TRP A 13 -1.63 -12.16 -4.27
C TRP A 13 -0.67 -13.36 -4.34
N GLY A 14 -1.00 -14.50 -3.73
CA GLY A 14 -0.12 -15.68 -3.71
C GLY A 14 1.17 -15.50 -2.92
N VAL A 15 1.20 -14.54 -1.98
CA VAL A 15 2.39 -14.22 -1.16
C VAL A 15 2.19 -14.76 0.26
N ASN A 16 3.15 -15.54 0.75
CA ASN A 16 3.19 -15.91 2.16
C ASN A 16 3.80 -14.77 2.98
N THR A 17 2.99 -14.14 3.84
CA THR A 17 3.38 -13.03 4.71
C THR A 17 3.64 -13.45 6.16
N GLU A 18 3.70 -14.76 6.44
CA GLU A 18 4.05 -15.25 7.77
C GLU A 18 5.42 -14.73 8.22
N GLY A 19 5.47 -14.16 9.43
CA GLY A 19 6.68 -13.54 9.99
C GLY A 19 7.00 -12.14 9.45
N TYR A 20 6.21 -11.58 8.53
CA TYR A 20 6.44 -10.23 8.03
C TYR A 20 6.16 -9.19 9.11
N VAL A 21 7.04 -8.21 9.19
CA VAL A 21 6.88 -7.06 10.08
C VAL A 21 6.28 -5.87 9.34
N PHE A 22 5.49 -5.06 10.06
CA PHE A 22 5.00 -3.79 9.56
C PHE A 22 6.05 -2.70 9.73
N LYS A 23 6.34 -1.99 8.64
CA LYS A 23 7.17 -0.78 8.61
C LYS A 23 6.33 0.44 8.27
N LYS A 24 6.73 1.61 8.75
CA LYS A 24 6.22 2.90 8.31
C LYS A 24 7.04 3.39 7.12
N ALA A 25 6.48 4.24 6.28
CA ALA A 25 7.23 4.88 5.19
C ALA A 25 8.51 5.59 5.68
N SER A 26 8.52 6.13 6.91
CA SER A 26 9.69 6.73 7.54
C SER A 26 10.84 5.76 7.83
N ASP A 27 10.56 4.46 7.89
CA ASP A 27 11.54 3.42 8.23
C ASP A 27 12.25 2.88 6.97
N LEU A 28 11.82 3.33 5.79
CA LEU A 28 12.36 2.92 4.50
C LEU A 28 13.43 3.92 4.04
N LYS A 29 14.45 3.40 3.35
CA LYS A 29 15.46 4.22 2.69
C LYS A 29 14.82 4.99 1.52
N LEU A 30 15.05 6.30 1.49
CA LEU A 30 14.59 7.19 0.41
C LEU A 30 15.19 6.80 -0.94
N GLU A 31 14.46 7.06 -2.01
CA GLU A 31 14.85 6.83 -3.43
C GLU A 31 15.25 5.38 -3.74
N THR A 32 15.02 4.45 -2.80
CA THR A 32 15.25 3.03 -2.99
C THR A 32 13.97 2.40 -3.52
N LYS A 33 14.09 1.65 -4.61
CA LYS A 33 12.96 0.92 -5.19
C LYS A 33 12.73 -0.38 -4.44
N TYR A 34 11.49 -0.59 -4.02
CA TYR A 34 11.02 -1.80 -3.37
C TYR A 34 9.96 -2.45 -4.27
N SER A 35 10.05 -3.78 -4.45
CA SER A 35 9.07 -4.52 -5.24
C SER A 35 7.71 -4.56 -4.54
N VAL A 36 6.65 -4.31 -5.32
CA VAL A 36 5.27 -4.50 -4.88
C VAL A 36 4.90 -5.95 -5.18
N LYS A 37 4.60 -6.72 -4.12
CA LYS A 37 4.12 -8.12 -4.24
C LYS A 37 2.61 -8.24 -4.04
N GLY A 38 1.99 -7.20 -3.50
CA GLY A 38 0.55 -7.13 -3.33
C GLY A 38 0.15 -5.89 -2.57
N LEU A 39 -1.15 -5.62 -2.56
CA LEU A 39 -1.76 -4.48 -1.88
C LEU A 39 -3.00 -4.97 -1.13
N TYR A 40 -3.25 -4.45 0.07
CA TYR A 40 -4.53 -4.67 0.72
C TYR A 40 -5.01 -3.45 1.49
N ILE A 41 -6.33 -3.41 1.71
CA ILE A 41 -6.96 -2.45 2.59
C ILE A 41 -7.21 -3.13 3.93
N SER A 42 -6.60 -2.63 5.00
CA SER A 42 -6.86 -3.12 6.35
C SER A 42 -8.23 -2.66 6.81
N ALA A 43 -8.89 -3.51 7.61
CA ALA A 43 -10.19 -3.19 8.21
C ALA A 43 -10.14 -1.89 9.02
N ASP A 44 -11.28 -1.18 9.03
CA ASP A 44 -11.48 -0.02 9.89
C ASP A 44 -11.64 -0.47 11.35
N ASN A 45 -10.67 -0.11 12.19
CA ASN A 45 -10.68 -0.37 13.63
C ASN A 45 -11.03 0.88 14.45
N GLY A 46 -11.80 1.82 13.88
CA GLY A 46 -12.19 3.09 14.49
C GLY A 46 -11.34 4.28 14.09
N PHE A 47 -10.40 4.10 13.16
CA PHE A 47 -9.50 5.15 12.65
C PHE A 47 -9.57 5.28 11.12
N GLY A 48 -10.53 4.61 10.49
CA GLY A 48 -10.65 4.47 9.05
C GLY A 48 -9.85 3.29 8.51
N GLU A 49 -10.12 2.98 7.25
CA GLU A 49 -9.38 1.98 6.48
C GLU A 49 -7.90 2.37 6.33
N GLY A 50 -7.01 1.38 6.31
CA GLY A 50 -5.58 1.56 6.09
C GLY A 50 -5.14 0.96 4.75
N ALA A 51 -4.21 1.60 4.06
CA ALA A 51 -3.58 1.07 2.86
C ALA A 51 -2.26 0.38 3.21
N VAL A 52 -2.04 -0.85 2.75
CA VAL A 52 -0.82 -1.61 3.04
C VAL A 52 -0.21 -2.22 1.79
N ILE A 53 1.09 -2.03 1.61
CA ILE A 53 1.89 -2.67 0.55
C ILE A 53 2.55 -3.93 1.12
N ILE A 54 2.46 -5.03 0.39
CA ILE A 54 3.22 -6.25 0.63
C ILE A 54 4.48 -6.19 -0.25
N THR A 55 5.64 -6.40 0.36
CA THR A 55 6.95 -6.37 -0.31
C THR A 55 7.67 -7.72 -0.16
N ASP A 56 8.91 -7.81 -0.62
CA ASP A 56 9.78 -8.95 -0.32
C ASP A 56 10.29 -8.90 1.14
N GLY A 57 9.54 -9.53 2.05
CA GLY A 57 9.96 -9.76 3.43
C GLY A 57 9.40 -8.81 4.50
N PHE A 58 8.61 -7.80 4.11
CA PHE A 58 7.92 -6.92 5.06
C PHE A 58 6.66 -6.29 4.45
N MET A 59 5.86 -5.65 5.31
CA MET A 59 4.68 -4.88 4.90
C MET A 59 4.88 -3.41 5.22
N VAL A 60 4.30 -2.52 4.41
CA VAL A 60 4.41 -1.06 4.59
C VAL A 60 3.03 -0.47 4.82
N ASN A 61 2.85 0.18 5.97
CA ASN A 61 1.68 0.99 6.24
C ASN A 61 1.78 2.32 5.49
N CYS A 62 0.84 2.54 4.58
CA CYS A 62 0.77 3.73 3.74
C CYS A 62 -0.15 4.80 4.36
N PRO A 63 0.02 6.07 3.97
CA PRO A 63 -0.90 7.14 4.36
C PRO A 63 -2.35 6.81 3.95
N GLN A 64 -3.32 7.14 4.81
CA GLN A 64 -4.75 6.86 4.56
C GLN A 64 -5.27 7.38 3.21
N ARG A 65 -4.72 8.50 2.72
CA ARG A 65 -5.04 9.05 1.38
C ARG A 65 -4.82 8.06 0.23
N MET A 66 -4.01 7.02 0.43
CA MET A 66 -3.69 5.99 -0.57
C MET A 66 -4.77 4.90 -0.68
N VAL A 67 -5.71 4.83 0.27
CA VAL A 67 -6.78 3.82 0.28
C VAL A 67 -7.54 3.83 -1.06
N GLU A 68 -8.01 4.99 -1.51
CA GLU A 68 -8.78 5.09 -2.75
C GLU A 68 -7.95 4.66 -3.98
N LYS A 69 -6.67 5.06 -4.04
CA LYS A 69 -5.76 4.61 -5.10
C LYS A 69 -5.61 3.08 -5.10
N PHE A 70 -5.48 2.46 -3.93
CA PHE A 70 -5.34 1.00 -3.81
C PHE A 70 -6.63 0.28 -4.19
N LYS A 71 -7.78 0.85 -3.82
CA LYS A 71 -9.10 0.35 -4.24
C LYS A 71 -9.24 0.33 -5.76
N GLN A 72 -8.73 1.38 -6.44
CA GLN A 72 -8.70 1.46 -7.90
C GLN A 72 -7.75 0.43 -8.50
N ILE A 73 -6.52 0.32 -8.01
CA ILE A 73 -5.53 -0.67 -8.48
C ILE A 73 -6.05 -2.11 -8.31
N MET A 74 -6.61 -2.44 -7.16
CA MET A 74 -7.18 -3.77 -6.90
C MET A 74 -8.44 -4.07 -7.73
N GLY A 75 -9.11 -3.03 -8.22
CA GLY A 75 -10.27 -3.13 -9.12
C GLY A 75 -9.89 -3.23 -10.59
N ASP A 76 -8.63 -2.98 -10.95
CA ASP A 76 -8.11 -3.02 -12.31
C ASP A 76 -7.36 -4.34 -12.57
N PRO A 77 -7.90 -5.24 -13.41
CA PRO A 77 -7.27 -6.51 -13.72
C PRO A 77 -5.86 -6.37 -14.31
N GLU A 78 -5.62 -5.37 -15.15
CA GLU A 78 -4.30 -5.17 -15.78
C GLU A 78 -3.25 -4.78 -14.74
N ALA A 79 -3.62 -3.88 -13.82
CA ALA A 79 -2.75 -3.49 -12.72
C ALA A 79 -2.48 -4.66 -11.76
N VAL A 80 -3.50 -5.47 -11.44
CA VAL A 80 -3.34 -6.69 -10.62
C VAL A 80 -2.38 -7.68 -11.28
N GLU A 81 -2.51 -7.91 -12.58
CA GLU A 81 -1.60 -8.78 -13.33
C GLU A 81 -0.17 -8.24 -13.38
N SER A 82 0.00 -6.92 -13.54
CA SER A 82 1.33 -6.28 -13.53
C SER A 82 2.05 -6.48 -12.19
N ILE A 83 1.34 -6.29 -11.07
CA ILE A 83 1.86 -6.54 -9.72
C ILE A 83 2.22 -8.02 -9.55
N LYS A 84 1.34 -8.94 -9.95
CA LYS A 84 1.60 -10.39 -9.87
C LYS A 84 2.79 -10.83 -10.72
N ALA A 85 3.02 -10.16 -11.85
CA ALA A 85 4.19 -10.36 -12.70
C ALA A 85 5.48 -9.75 -12.11
N GLY A 86 5.41 -9.05 -10.96
CA GLY A 86 6.55 -8.43 -10.29
C GLY A 86 7.12 -7.22 -11.03
N LYS A 87 6.32 -6.57 -11.87
CA LYS A 87 6.75 -5.42 -12.68
C LYS A 87 6.66 -4.08 -11.95
N GLU A 88 5.86 -4.03 -10.89
CA GLU A 88 5.59 -2.80 -10.15
C GLU A 88 6.59 -2.60 -9.00
N THR A 89 7.08 -1.37 -8.88
CA THR A 89 7.90 -0.95 -7.75
C THR A 89 7.35 0.33 -7.12
N PHE A 90 7.79 0.62 -5.91
CA PHE A 90 7.55 1.91 -5.29
C PHE A 90 8.83 2.40 -4.60
N HIS A 91 8.91 3.70 -4.37
CA HIS A 91 9.92 4.31 -3.55
C HIS A 91 9.30 5.32 -2.59
N VAL A 92 10.09 5.71 -1.59
CA VAL A 92 9.71 6.73 -0.61
C VAL A 92 10.41 8.03 -0.97
N GLU A 93 9.62 9.10 -1.05
CA GLU A 93 10.11 10.46 -1.18
C GLU A 93 9.74 11.29 0.05
N THR A 94 10.43 12.41 0.24
CA THR A 94 10.09 13.39 1.28
C THR A 94 9.55 14.67 0.67
N TYR A 95 8.56 15.26 1.31
CA TYR A 95 8.05 16.58 0.97
C TYR A 95 7.90 17.46 2.22
N TYR A 96 8.18 18.75 2.06
CA TYR A 96 8.05 19.70 3.16
C TYR A 96 6.59 20.10 3.38
N ASN A 97 6.04 19.75 4.55
CA ASN A 97 4.70 20.16 4.93
C ASN A 97 4.73 21.53 5.62
N LYS A 98 4.29 22.58 4.91
CA LYS A 98 4.25 23.96 5.44
C LYS A 98 3.39 24.12 6.71
N ARG A 99 2.29 23.36 6.84
CA ARG A 99 1.39 23.43 7.99
C ARG A 99 2.03 22.83 9.25
N GLN A 100 2.72 21.72 9.09
CA GLN A 100 3.38 21.01 10.20
C GLN A 100 4.84 21.42 10.40
N LYS A 101 5.39 22.25 9.50
CA LYS A 101 6.78 22.73 9.49
C LYS A 101 7.81 21.60 9.61
N LYS A 102 7.57 20.49 8.91
CA LYS A 102 8.44 19.31 8.91
C LYS A 102 8.33 18.55 7.60
N ASP A 103 9.37 17.77 7.30
CA ASP A 103 9.36 16.82 6.20
C ASP A 103 8.46 15.63 6.55
N LEU A 104 7.64 15.25 5.57
CA LEU A 104 6.79 14.08 5.61
C LEU A 104 7.17 13.14 4.48
N PHE A 105 6.82 11.87 4.65
CA PHE A 105 7.10 10.82 3.69
C PHE A 105 5.89 10.59 2.78
N ASP A 106 6.15 10.35 1.51
CA ASP A 106 5.17 9.91 0.54
C ASP A 106 5.60 8.61 -0.15
N ILE A 107 4.62 7.91 -0.71
CA ILE A 107 4.79 6.66 -1.43
C ILE A 107 4.49 6.91 -2.91
N VAL A 108 5.49 6.71 -3.76
CA VAL A 108 5.40 6.91 -5.20
C VAL A 108 5.56 5.56 -5.88
N PHE A 109 4.63 5.23 -6.79
CA PHE A 109 4.68 4.01 -7.60
C PHE A 109 5.39 4.33 -8.92
N ASP A 110 6.26 3.42 -9.35
CA ASP A 110 7.07 3.49 -10.57
C ASP A 110 6.65 2.47 -11.62
#